data_AF-A0A227J5L3-F1
#
_entry.id   AF-A0A227J5L3-F1
#
_cell.length_a   1.000
_cell.length_b   1.000
_cell.length_c   1.000
_cell.angle_alpha   90.00
_cell.angle_beta   90.00
_cell.angle_gamma   90.00
#
_symmetry.space_group_name_H-M   'P 1'
#
loop_
_entity.id
_entity.type
_entity.pdbx_description
1 polymer ?
#
loop_
_entity_poly.entity_id
_entity_poly.type
_entity_poly.pdbx_seq_one_letter_code
_entity_poly.pdbx_strand_id
1 'polypeptide(L)' 'LQAELVSIAGDYWLSDQIESEYWQKKVMISKAEESLHLEVLAI' A
#
# COMPACT_ATOMS: atom_id res chain seq x y z
N LEU A 1 3.04 1.67 -7.30
CA LEU A 1 2.16 0.57 -6.94
C LEU A 1 1.06 0.46 -8.00
N GLN A 2 0.74 -0.72 -8.50
CA GLN A 2 -0.43 -0.93 -9.37
C GLN A 2 -0.95 -2.34 -9.10
N ALA A 3 -1.66 -2.48 -7.99
CA ALA A 3 -2.17 -3.75 -7.49
C ALA A 3 -3.71 -3.67 -7.38
N GLU A 4 -4.37 -4.78 -7.65
CA GLU A 4 -5.83 -4.90 -7.48
C GLU A 4 -6.19 -5.10 -6.00
N LEU A 5 -5.30 -5.76 -5.25
CA LEU A 5 -5.43 -6.00 -3.82
C LEU A 5 -4.04 -6.03 -3.17
N VAL A 6 -3.94 -5.42 -2.00
CA VAL A 6 -2.81 -5.54 -1.08
C VAL A 6 -3.34 -6.13 0.20
N SER A 7 -2.67 -7.14 0.77
CA SER A 7 -3.02 -7.67 2.09
C SER A 7 -1.81 -8.04 2.92
N ILE A 8 -1.87 -7.72 4.21
CA ILE A 8 -0.90 -8.13 5.23
C ILE A 8 -1.69 -8.55 6.48
N ALA A 9 -1.47 -9.77 6.96
CA ALA A 9 -2.04 -10.29 8.21
C ALA A 9 -3.58 -10.21 8.34
N GLY A 10 -4.31 -10.26 7.22
CA GLY A 10 -5.78 -10.19 7.19
C GLY A 10 -6.34 -8.80 6.92
N ASP A 11 -5.55 -7.74 7.12
CA ASP A 11 -5.88 -6.40 6.65
C ASP A 11 -5.65 -6.33 5.15
N TYR A 12 -6.52 -5.58 4.45
CA TYR A 12 -6.43 -5.45 3.01
C TYR A 12 -6.88 -4.08 2.53
N TRP A 13 -6.31 -3.70 1.39
CA TRP A 13 -6.80 -2.60 0.57
C TRP A 13 -7.08 -3.11 -0.83
N LEU A 14 -8.22 -2.69 -1.37
CA LEU A 14 -8.53 -2.81 -2.79
C LEU A 14 -7.93 -1.63 -3.56
N SER A 15 -7.84 -1.75 -4.88
CA SER A 15 -7.24 -0.72 -5.73
C SER A 15 -7.85 0.68 -5.58
N ASP A 16 -9.14 0.78 -5.26
CA ASP A 16 -9.87 2.02 -5.00
C ASP A 16 -9.48 2.69 -3.68
N GLN A 17 -8.98 1.92 -2.71
CA GLN A 17 -8.52 2.41 -1.41
C GLN A 17 -7.05 2.84 -1.42
N ILE A 18 -6.31 2.54 -2.49
CA ILE A 18 -4.91 2.95 -2.64
C ILE A 18 -4.88 4.35 -3.26
N GLU A 19 -4.42 5.33 -2.49
CA GLU A 19 -4.36 6.72 -2.95
C GLU A 19 -3.53 6.86 -4.23
N SER A 20 -4.06 7.63 -5.18
CA SER A 20 -3.49 7.82 -6.53
C SER A 20 -2.04 8.30 -6.51
N GLU A 21 -1.61 8.98 -5.45
CA GLU A 21 -0.23 9.43 -5.28
C GLU A 21 0.79 8.30 -5.19
N TYR A 22 0.40 7.09 -4.79
CA TYR A 22 1.28 5.92 -4.70
C TYR A 22 1.29 5.09 -5.99
N TRP A 23 0.42 5.43 -6.95
CA TRP A 23 0.29 4.68 -8.19
C TRP A 23 1.55 4.77 -9.04
N GLN A 24 1.94 3.64 -9.61
CA GLN A 24 3.15 3.51 -10.45
C GLN A 24 4.48 3.95 -9.81
N LYS A 25 4.50 4.30 -8.51
CA LYS A 25 5.72 4.57 -7.73
C LYS A 25 6.30 3.31 -7.10
N LYS A 26 7.60 3.32 -6.79
CA LYS A 26 8.20 2.33 -5.89
C LYS A 26 7.77 2.65 -4.47
N VAL A 27 7.09 1.71 -3.81
CA VAL A 27 6.58 1.90 -2.46
C VAL A 27 6.92 0.70 -1.60
N MET A 28 7.06 0.94 -0.30
CA MET A 28 7.08 -0.07 0.72
C MET A 28 5.70 -0.12 1.38
N ILE A 29 5.18 -1.33 1.57
CA ILE A 29 3.94 -1.58 2.29
C ILE A 29 4.31 -2.28 3.58
N SER A 30 3.84 -1.77 4.71
CA SER A 30 4.07 -2.37 6.02
C SER A 30 2.79 -2.39 6.83
N LYS A 31 2.70 -3.29 7.82
CA LYS A 31 1.66 -3.24 8.87
C LYS A 31 2.32 -2.73 10.13
N ALA A 32 1.82 -1.62 10.67
CA ALA A 32 2.20 -1.13 11.99
C ALA A 32 0.96 -1.08 12.87
N GLU A 33 1.07 -1.63 14.08
CA GLU A 33 -0.06 -1.83 14.99
C GLU A 33 -1.19 -2.63 14.30
N GLU A 34 -2.28 -1.96 13.92
CA GLU A 34 -3.46 -2.54 13.28
C GLU A 34 -3.83 -1.81 11.98
N SER A 35 -2.86 -1.21 11.29
CA SER A 35 -3.11 -0.52 10.03
C SER A 35 -2.00 -0.78 9.02
N LEU A 36 -2.40 -0.80 7.75
CA LEU A 36 -1.46 -0.83 6.64
C LEU A 36 -0.90 0.59 6.44
N HIS A 37 0.37 0.67 6.06
CA HIS A 37 1.09 1.91 5.78
C HIS A 37 1.79 1.81 4.43
N LEU A 38 1.80 2.93 3.71
CA LEU A 38 2.45 3.10 2.41
C LEU A 38 3.51 4.18 2.51
N GLU A 39 4.74 3.85 2.11
CA GLU A 39 5.83 4.81 2.04
C GLU A 39 6.45 4.79 0.64
N VAL A 40 6.63 5.96 0.02
CA VAL A 40 7.34 6.06 -1.26
C VAL A 40 8.84 5.89 -1.00
N LEU A 41 9.44 4.93 -1.70
CA LEU A 41 10.88 4.75 -1.67
C LEU A 41 11.52 5.78 -2.62
N ALA A 42 11.99 6.89 -2.06
CA ALA A 42 12.86 7.82 -2.75
C ALA A 42 14.26 7.19 -2.84
N ILE A 43 14.62 6.73 -4.04
CA ILE A 43 15.95 6.23 -4.38
C ILE A 43 16.66 7.30 -5.19
#